data_AF-A0AA43UJ35-F1
#
_entry.id   AF-A0AA43UJ35-F1
#
_cell.length_a   1.000
_cell.length_b   1.000
_cell.length_c   1.000
_cell.angle_alpha   90.00
_cell.angle_beta   90.00
_cell.angle_gamma   90.00
#
_symmetry.space_group_name_H-M   'P 1'
#
loop_
_entity.id
_entity.type
_entity.pdbx_description
1 polymer ?
#
loop_
_entity_poly.entity_id
_entity_poly.type
_entity_poly.pdbx_seq_one_letter_code
_entity_poly.pdbx_strand_id
1 'polypeptide(L)'
;MRYVCSECGNEIDGDMDFCPHCGCMKDKAFLFDDKGYVSNACPACGEPYHPGDRFCGTCGTALPDSAPMPMMVPNLRKNGTLAIGLALLPGFFNIFGLGHFVLKQYARGAMFLVMTVVIWYLNDWSWRAQTVFTMFLDVAVYFYQCMDILRYAYSPEDR
;
A
#
# COMPACT_ATOMS: atom_id res chain seq x y z
N MET A 1 9.00 17.39 13.62
CA MET A 1 7.93 17.67 12.63
C MET A 1 8.27 16.90 11.37
N ARG A 2 7.43 15.95 10.96
CA ARG A 2 7.61 15.14 9.74
C ARG A 2 6.48 15.47 8.77
N TYR A 3 6.81 15.63 7.49
CA TYR A 3 5.82 15.84 6.44
C TYR A 3 5.60 14.51 5.73
N VAL A 4 4.35 14.10 5.57
CA VAL A 4 4.00 12.88 4.82
C VAL A 4 3.19 13.29 3.62
N CYS A 5 3.64 12.89 2.44
CA CYS A 5 2.97 13.22 1.20
C CYS A 5 1.53 12.67 1.18
N SER A 6 0.54 13.49 0.84
CA SER A 6 -0.86 13.08 0.74
C SER A 6 -1.16 12.11 -0.40
N GLU A 7 -0.34 12.14 -1.46
CA GLU A 7 -0.57 11.35 -2.68
C GLU A 7 0.16 10.00 -2.67
N CYS A 8 1.34 9.91 -2.04
CA CYS A 8 2.15 8.69 -2.05
C CYS A 8 2.53 8.14 -0.67
N GLY A 9 2.37 8.92 0.39
CA GLY A 9 2.61 8.47 1.77
C GLY A 9 4.07 8.42 2.17
N ASN A 10 4.99 8.78 1.27
CA ASN A 10 6.40 8.92 1.62
C ASN A 10 6.63 10.19 2.42
N GLU A 11 7.63 10.13 3.29
CA GLU A 11 8.11 11.29 4.03
C GLU A 11 8.72 12.32 3.07
N ILE A 12 8.39 13.58 3.28
CA ILE A 12 8.96 14.72 2.59
C ILE A 12 9.90 15.41 3.57
N ASP A 13 11.12 15.66 3.13
CA ASP A 13 12.08 16.41 3.92
C ASP A 13 11.59 17.84 4.19
N GLY A 14 11.95 18.40 5.35
CA GLY A 14 11.55 19.72 5.78
C GLY A 14 12.05 20.84 4.87
N ASP A 15 13.12 20.63 4.11
CA ASP A 15 13.72 21.64 3.21
C ASP A 15 13.15 21.59 1.77
N MET A 16 12.33 20.58 1.45
CA MET A 16 11.83 20.37 0.09
C MET A 16 10.43 20.96 -0.09
N ASP A 17 10.20 21.72 -1.17
CA ASP A 17 8.86 22.27 -1.51
C ASP A 17 7.94 21.24 -2.17
N PHE A 18 8.49 20.12 -2.65
CA PHE A 18 7.78 19.06 -3.33
C PHE A 18 8.24 17.68 -2.88
N CYS A 19 7.35 16.70 -2.94
CA CYS A 19 7.67 15.31 -2.68
C CYS A 19 8.60 14.77 -3.78
N PRO A 20 9.81 14.28 -3.46
CA PRO A 20 10.74 13.74 -4.46
C PRO A 20 10.22 12.47 -5.14
N HIS A 21 9.23 11.79 -4.54
CA HIS A 21 8.71 10.52 -5.05
C HIS A 21 7.55 10.67 -6.03
N CYS A 22 6.63 11.61 -5.79
CA CYS A 22 5.45 11.79 -6.63
C CYS A 22 5.32 13.19 -7.26
N GLY A 23 6.13 14.16 -6.84
CA GLY A 23 6.06 15.55 -7.32
C GLY A 23 4.92 16.38 -6.72
N CYS A 24 4.14 15.84 -5.78
CA CYS A 24 3.09 16.61 -5.10
C CYS A 24 3.73 17.73 -4.25
N MET A 25 3.11 18.92 -4.26
CA MET A 25 3.54 20.06 -3.45
C MET A 25 3.39 19.77 -1.96
N LYS A 26 4.37 20.21 -1.16
CA LYS A 26 4.38 20.05 0.29
C LYS A 26 3.22 20.76 0.98
N ASP A 27 2.64 21.78 0.36
CA ASP A 27 1.45 22.51 0.83
C ASP A 27 0.25 21.57 1.05
N LYS A 28 0.21 20.46 0.30
CA LYS A 28 -0.82 19.42 0.40
C LYS A 28 -0.41 18.24 1.28
N ALA A 29 0.79 18.26 1.87
CA ALA A 29 1.30 17.19 2.69
C ALA A 29 0.77 17.26 4.13
N PHE A 30 0.67 16.10 4.76
CA PHE A 30 0.26 15.96 6.15
C PHE A 30 1.43 16.27 7.07
N LEU A 31 1.21 17.16 8.02
CA LEU A 31 2.23 17.57 8.98
C LEU A 31 1.99 16.83 10.29
N PHE A 32 2.98 16.08 10.76
CA PHE A 32 2.93 15.37 12.03
C PHE A 32 3.98 15.94 12.99
N ASP A 33 3.58 16.19 14.24
CA ASP A 33 4.47 16.51 15.35
C ASP A 33 4.59 15.30 16.30
N ASP A 34 5.28 15.49 17.42
CA ASP A 34 5.50 14.44 18.41
C ASP A 34 4.22 14.09 19.19
N LYS A 35 3.16 14.89 19.04
CA LYS A 35 1.84 14.73 19.69
C LYS A 35 0.75 14.20 18.75
N GLY A 36 0.97 14.19 17.43
CA GLY A 36 0.01 13.71 16.45
C GLY A 36 0.04 14.46 15.11
N TYR A 37 -1.12 14.52 14.45
CA TYR A 37 -1.31 15.24 13.19
C TYR A 37 -1.62 16.71 13.47
N VAL A 38 -0.88 17.66 12.91
CA VAL A 38 -1.13 19.10 13.08
C VAL A 38 -1.84 19.65 11.83
N SER A 39 -3.03 20.24 11.99
CA SER A 39 -3.72 20.97 10.91
C SER A 39 -3.85 22.45 11.22
N ASN A 40 -3.39 23.30 10.31
CA ASN A 40 -3.72 24.73 10.21
C ASN A 40 -3.48 25.59 11.48
N ALA A 41 -3.35 26.90 11.27
CA ALA A 41 -3.23 27.87 12.35
C ALA A 41 -4.60 28.44 12.70
N CYS A 42 -4.86 28.67 13.99
CA CYS A 42 -6.05 29.35 14.46
C CYS A 42 -6.10 30.78 13.87
N PRO A 43 -7.21 31.22 13.27
CA PRO A 43 -7.30 32.55 12.67
C PRO A 43 -7.23 33.69 13.71
N ALA A 44 -7.47 33.41 14.99
CA ALA A 44 -7.48 34.43 16.05
C ALA A 44 -6.15 34.59 16.77
N CYS A 45 -5.44 33.49 17.07
CA CYS A 45 -4.20 33.53 17.84
C CYS A 45 -2.97 32.98 17.10
N GLY A 46 -3.15 32.40 15.91
CA GLY A 46 -2.07 31.78 15.14
C GLY A 46 -1.60 30.42 15.67
N GLU A 47 -2.16 29.93 16.78
CA GLU A 47 -1.78 28.64 17.36
C GLU A 47 -2.21 27.49 16.45
N PRO A 48 -1.34 26.49 16.18
CA PRO A 48 -1.72 25.29 15.45
C PRO A 48 -2.81 24.49 16.20
N TYR A 49 -3.71 23.84 15.46
CA TYR A 49 -4.74 22.97 16.03
C TYR A 49 -4.76 21.57 15.41
N HIS A 50 -5.52 20.63 15.98
CA HIS A 50 -5.66 19.28 15.44
C HIS A 50 -6.94 19.14 14.60
N PRO A 51 -6.96 18.28 13.56
CA PRO A 51 -8.15 18.06 12.76
C PRO A 51 -9.22 17.40 13.62
N GLY A 52 -10.41 18.00 13.65
CA GLY A 52 -11.50 17.57 14.51
C GLY A 52 -11.67 18.44 15.76
N ASP A 53 -10.72 19.34 16.07
CA ASP A 53 -10.90 20.34 17.10
C ASP A 53 -11.98 21.34 16.68
N ARG A 54 -13.04 21.44 17.50
CA ARG A 54 -14.13 22.41 17.27
C ARG A 54 -13.75 23.83 17.74
N PHE A 55 -12.82 23.92 18.69
CA PHE A 55 -12.38 25.15 19.32
C PHE A 55 -10.87 25.12 19.53
N CYS A 56 -10.21 26.27 19.45
CA CYS A 56 -8.79 26.38 19.77
C CYS A 56 -8.55 26.14 21.26
N GLY A 57 -7.63 25.23 21.60
CA GLY A 57 -7.27 24.92 23.00
C GLY A 57 -6.65 26.10 23.78
N THR A 58 -6.12 27.10 23.08
CA THR A 58 -5.42 28.25 23.69
C THR A 58 -6.32 29.47 23.82
N CYS A 59 -7.06 29.85 22.77
CA CYS A 59 -7.87 31.07 22.75
C CYS A 59 -9.39 30.83 22.80
N GLY A 60 -9.85 29.57 22.69
CA GLY A 60 -11.28 29.22 22.72
C GLY A 60 -12.08 29.62 21.48
N THR A 61 -11.43 30.19 20.44
CA THR A 61 -12.11 30.59 19.20
C THR A 61 -12.58 29.36 18.44
N ALA A 62 -13.79 29.41 17.88
CA ALA A 62 -14.34 28.35 17.03
C ALA A 62 -13.50 28.20 15.76
N LEU A 63 -13.09 26.97 15.44
CA LEU A 63 -12.22 26.69 14.32
C LEU A 63 -13.03 26.37 13.05
N PRO A 64 -12.64 26.92 11.88
CA PRO A 64 -13.27 26.57 10.61
C PRO A 64 -12.81 25.16 10.20
N ASP A 65 -13.80 24.29 10.01
CA ASP A 65 -13.74 22.91 9.52
C ASP A 65 -13.27 21.79 10.46
N SER A 66 -14.27 20.99 10.85
CA SER A 66 -14.19 19.55 11.06
C SER A 66 -13.86 18.84 9.74
N ALA A 67 -12.71 19.12 9.14
CA ALA A 67 -12.27 18.35 7.98
C ALA A 67 -12.10 16.89 8.43
N PRO A 68 -12.74 15.92 7.76
CA PRO A 68 -12.53 14.52 8.08
C PRO A 68 -11.04 14.22 7.95
N MET A 69 -10.50 13.45 8.91
CA MET A 69 -9.10 13.05 8.87
C MET A 69 -8.76 12.55 7.47
N PRO A 70 -7.67 13.03 6.86
CA PRO A 70 -7.34 12.62 5.51
C PRO A 70 -7.06 11.12 5.50
N MET A 71 -7.88 10.38 4.76
CA MET A 71 -7.63 8.96 4.50
C MET A 71 -6.47 8.85 3.52
N MET A 72 -5.36 8.26 3.98
CA MET A 72 -4.22 7.90 3.15
C MET A 72 -4.65 6.81 2.16
N VAL A 73 -4.94 7.16 0.90
CA VAL A 73 -5.24 6.18 -0.13
C VAL A 73 -3.92 5.67 -0.71
N PRO A 74 -3.60 4.36 -0.62
CA PRO A 74 -2.35 3.85 -1.16
C PRO A 74 -2.36 3.94 -2.70
N ASN A 75 -1.25 4.44 -3.25
CA ASN A 75 -1.09 4.60 -4.69
C ASN A 75 -0.61 3.29 -5.33
N LEU A 76 -1.20 2.90 -6.45
CA LEU A 76 -0.84 1.67 -7.15
C LEU A 76 0.36 1.93 -8.07
N ARG A 77 1.37 1.05 -8.01
CA ARG A 77 2.54 1.12 -8.88
C ARG A 77 2.13 1.04 -10.36
N LYS A 78 2.90 1.64 -11.27
CA LYS A 78 2.55 1.74 -12.71
C LYS A 78 2.20 0.40 -13.37
N ASN A 79 2.89 -0.68 -13.00
CA ASN A 79 2.62 -2.03 -13.50
C ASN A 79 1.81 -2.90 -12.50
N GLY A 80 1.31 -2.30 -11.43
CA GLY A 80 0.60 -2.98 -10.34
C GLY A 80 -0.68 -3.66 -10.83
N THR A 81 -1.49 -2.98 -11.66
CA THR A 81 -2.73 -3.57 -12.21
C THR A 81 -2.44 -4.82 -13.05
N LEU A 82 -1.41 -4.76 -13.90
CA LEU A 82 -0.99 -5.89 -14.71
C LEU A 82 -0.48 -7.04 -13.84
N ALA A 83 0.31 -6.73 -12.81
CA ALA A 83 0.83 -7.72 -11.87
C ALA A 83 -0.28 -8.44 -11.09
N ILE A 84 -1.28 -7.68 -10.62
CA ILE A 84 -2.47 -8.24 -9.94
C ILE A 84 -3.26 -9.13 -10.91
N GLY A 85 -3.49 -8.67 -12.15
CA GLY A 85 -4.17 -9.47 -13.17
C GLY A 85 -3.45 -10.80 -13.47
N LEU A 86 -2.13 -10.76 -13.61
CA LEU A 86 -1.27 -11.94 -13.82
C LEU A 86 -1.09 -12.81 -12.57
N ALA A 87 -1.46 -12.33 -11.38
CA ALA A 87 -1.51 -13.15 -10.18
C ALA A 87 -2.85 -13.88 -10.05
N LEU A 88 -3.96 -13.21 -10.40
CA LEU A 88 -5.31 -13.75 -10.23
C LEU A 88 -5.72 -14.71 -11.35
N LEU A 89 -5.56 -14.31 -12.63
CA LEU A 89 -6.05 -15.10 -13.76
C LEU A 89 -5.29 -16.44 -13.92
N PRO A 90 -3.95 -16.47 -13.93
CA PRO A 90 -3.20 -17.70 -14.04
C PRO A 90 -3.20 -18.51 -12.73
N GLY A 91 -3.31 -17.84 -11.58
CA GLY A 91 -3.41 -18.49 -10.28
C GLY A 91 -4.64 -19.40 -10.17
N PHE A 92 -5.75 -19.04 -10.85
CA PHE A 92 -6.93 -19.89 -10.98
C PHE A 92 -6.66 -21.22 -11.72
N PHE A 93 -5.65 -21.24 -12.61
CA PHE A 93 -5.23 -22.44 -13.34
C PHE A 93 -4.01 -23.13 -12.71
N ASN A 94 -3.72 -22.85 -11.43
CA ASN A 94 -2.55 -23.37 -10.71
C ASN A 94 -1.22 -22.97 -11.35
N ILE A 95 -1.12 -21.76 -11.91
CA ILE A 95 0.15 -21.19 -12.35
C ILE A 95 0.45 -19.98 -11.46
N PHE A 96 1.27 -20.21 -10.44
CA PHE A 96 1.62 -19.21 -9.43
C PHE A 96 2.91 -18.45 -9.81
N GLY A 97 3.03 -17.20 -9.35
CA GLY A 97 4.27 -16.41 -9.43
C GLY A 97 4.42 -15.44 -10.61
N LEU A 98 3.60 -15.54 -11.67
CA LEU A 98 3.72 -14.69 -12.86
C LEU A 98 3.59 -13.18 -12.57
N GLY A 99 2.74 -12.80 -11.60
CA GLY A 99 2.59 -11.41 -11.18
C GLY A 99 3.87 -10.77 -10.61
N HIS A 100 4.70 -11.54 -9.89
CA HIS A 100 5.92 -11.00 -9.26
C HIS A 100 7.02 -10.65 -10.27
N PHE A 101 7.05 -11.32 -11.43
CA PHE A 101 7.99 -10.99 -12.50
C PHE A 101 7.73 -9.60 -13.08
N VAL A 102 6.48 -9.16 -13.12
CA VAL A 102 6.10 -7.80 -13.56
C VAL A 102 6.61 -6.72 -12.61
N LEU A 103 6.64 -7.02 -11.31
CA LEU A 103 7.12 -6.11 -10.26
C LEU A 103 8.65 -6.17 -10.05
N LYS A 104 9.38 -6.90 -10.90
CA LYS A 104 10.84 -7.17 -10.83
C LYS A 104 11.27 -7.93 -9.57
N GLN A 105 10.37 -8.73 -8.98
CA GLN A 105 10.65 -9.52 -7.78
C GLN A 105 10.97 -10.97 -8.14
N TYR A 106 12.10 -11.17 -8.80
CA TYR A 106 12.47 -12.46 -9.40
C TYR A 106 12.55 -13.61 -8.38
N ALA A 107 13.10 -13.37 -7.18
CA ALA A 107 13.22 -14.41 -6.16
C ALA A 107 11.86 -14.94 -5.68
N ARG A 108 10.89 -14.04 -5.47
CA ARG A 108 9.52 -14.41 -5.05
C ARG A 108 8.75 -15.07 -6.18
N GLY A 109 8.85 -14.52 -7.39
CA GLY A 109 8.26 -15.13 -8.58
C GLY A 109 8.76 -16.55 -8.79
N ALA A 110 10.07 -16.78 -8.66
CA ALA A 110 10.66 -18.11 -8.74
C ALA A 110 10.17 -19.05 -7.63
N MET A 111 10.07 -18.57 -6.38
CA MET A 111 9.55 -19.35 -5.26
C MET A 111 8.14 -19.91 -5.55
N PHE A 112 7.20 -19.06 -6.00
CA PHE A 112 5.84 -19.49 -6.33
C PHE A 112 5.76 -20.41 -7.55
N LEU A 113 6.66 -20.22 -8.53
CA LEU A 113 6.77 -21.11 -9.68
C LEU A 113 7.25 -22.51 -9.25
N VAL A 114 8.23 -22.59 -8.33
CA VAL A 114 8.65 -23.87 -7.75
C VAL A 114 7.51 -24.52 -6.97
N MET A 115 6.75 -23.77 -6.18
CA MET A 115 5.57 -24.31 -5.49
C MET A 115 4.52 -24.86 -6.44
N THR A 116 4.30 -24.21 -7.59
CA THR A 116 3.44 -24.74 -8.66
C THR A 116 3.90 -26.14 -9.10
N VAL A 117 5.20 -26.29 -9.38
CA VAL A 117 5.78 -27.58 -9.81
C VAL A 117 5.64 -28.63 -8.72
N VAL A 118 5.86 -28.27 -7.46
CA VAL A 118 5.70 -29.18 -6.31
C VAL A 118 4.26 -29.65 -6.19
N ILE A 119 3.26 -28.77 -6.32
CA ILE A 119 1.85 -29.15 -6.22
C ILE A 119 1.46 -30.07 -7.38
N TRP A 120 1.91 -29.76 -8.59
CA TRP A 120 1.72 -30.65 -9.74
C TRP A 120 2.34 -32.03 -9.53
N TYR A 121 3.54 -32.08 -8.93
CA TYR A 121 4.21 -33.33 -8.60
C TYR A 121 3.44 -34.14 -7.55
N LEU A 122 2.95 -33.49 -6.49
CA LEU A 122 2.11 -34.13 -5.48
C LEU A 122 0.76 -34.61 -6.02
N ASN A 123 0.32 -34.05 -7.15
CA ASN A 123 -0.91 -34.41 -7.83
C ASN A 123 -0.71 -35.47 -8.93
N ASP A 124 0.41 -36.21 -8.89
CA ASP A 124 0.81 -37.21 -9.88
C ASP A 124 0.81 -36.69 -11.32
N TRP A 125 1.18 -35.41 -11.50
CA TRP A 125 1.14 -34.71 -12.80
C TRP A 125 -0.26 -34.66 -13.44
N SER A 126 -1.30 -34.94 -12.66
CA SER A 126 -2.68 -34.88 -13.13
C SER A 126 -3.20 -33.46 -13.00
N TRP A 127 -3.85 -32.94 -14.05
CA TRP A 127 -4.50 -31.63 -14.00
C TRP A 127 -5.78 -31.66 -13.13
N ARG A 128 -6.47 -32.81 -13.08
CA ARG A 128 -7.85 -32.91 -12.54
C ARG A 128 -7.99 -33.68 -11.22
N ALA A 129 -7.05 -34.55 -10.85
CA ALA A 129 -7.26 -35.48 -9.75
C ALA A 129 -6.73 -34.95 -8.41
N GLN A 130 -7.15 -33.73 -8.01
CA GLN A 130 -6.67 -33.14 -6.78
C GLN A 130 -7.14 -33.93 -5.56
N THR A 131 -6.19 -34.30 -4.69
CA THR A 131 -6.50 -34.75 -3.34
C THR A 131 -7.02 -33.58 -2.51
N VAL A 132 -7.80 -33.87 -1.46
CA VAL A 132 -8.30 -32.86 -0.53
C VAL A 132 -7.12 -32.06 0.08
N PHE A 133 -6.01 -32.73 0.37
CA PHE A 133 -4.80 -32.07 0.90
C PHE A 133 -4.22 -31.05 -0.09
N THR A 134 -4.03 -31.44 -1.36
CA THR A 134 -3.51 -30.53 -2.40
C THR A 134 -4.45 -29.37 -2.70
N MET A 135 -5.78 -29.58 -2.60
CA MET A 135 -6.76 -28.49 -2.72
C MET A 135 -6.58 -27.42 -1.64
N PHE A 136 -6.41 -27.82 -0.38
CA PHE A 136 -6.15 -26.87 0.71
C PHE A 136 -4.83 -26.12 0.52
N LEU A 137 -3.80 -26.82 0.06
CA LEU A 137 -2.49 -26.23 -0.19
C LEU A 137 -2.58 -25.18 -1.32
N ASP A 138 -3.27 -25.50 -2.42
CA ASP A 138 -3.51 -24.55 -3.53
C ASP A 138 -4.22 -23.29 -3.05
N VAL A 139 -5.32 -23.42 -2.30
CA VAL A 139 -6.07 -22.28 -1.78
C VAL A 139 -5.20 -21.42 -0.87
N ALA A 140 -4.40 -22.04 0.00
CA ALA A 140 -3.50 -21.33 0.90
C ALA A 140 -2.39 -20.59 0.14
N VAL A 141 -1.76 -21.24 -0.85
CA VAL A 141 -0.71 -20.63 -1.68
C VAL A 141 -1.28 -19.50 -2.53
N TYR A 142 -2.45 -19.69 -3.14
CA TYR A 142 -3.14 -18.67 -3.90
C TYR A 142 -3.46 -17.44 -3.05
N PHE A 143 -4.03 -17.65 -1.86
CA PHE A 143 -4.36 -16.54 -0.95
C PHE A 143 -3.10 -15.80 -0.49
N TYR A 144 -2.05 -16.54 -0.12
CA TYR A 144 -0.78 -15.95 0.29
C TYR A 144 -0.14 -15.14 -0.85
N GLN A 145 -0.12 -15.68 -2.08
CA GLN A 145 0.36 -14.95 -3.26
C GLN A 145 -0.45 -13.68 -3.51
N CYS A 146 -1.79 -13.73 -3.40
CA CYS A 146 -2.65 -12.57 -3.59
C CYS A 146 -2.36 -11.47 -2.56
N MET A 147 -2.15 -11.84 -1.30
CA MET A 147 -1.77 -10.88 -0.25
C MET A 147 -0.38 -10.30 -0.48
N ASP A 148 0.59 -11.15 -0.87
CA ASP A 148 1.96 -10.71 -1.12
C ASP A 148 2.04 -9.76 -2.33
N ILE A 149 1.37 -10.10 -3.44
CA ILE A 149 1.36 -9.23 -4.62
C ILE A 149 0.67 -7.89 -4.35
N LEU A 150 -0.44 -7.88 -3.60
CA LEU A 150 -1.14 -6.64 -3.24
C LEU A 150 -0.25 -5.75 -2.40
N ARG A 151 0.40 -6.30 -1.37
CA ARG A 151 1.34 -5.55 -0.51
C ARG A 151 2.42 -4.85 -1.35
N TYR A 152 2.92 -5.51 -2.38
CA TYR A 152 3.96 -4.95 -3.24
C TYR A 152 3.46 -4.06 -4.36
N ALA A 153 2.26 -4.30 -4.87
CA ALA A 153 1.66 -3.44 -5.87
C ALA A 153 1.37 -2.04 -5.30
N TYR A 154 1.09 -1.97 -3.99
CA TYR A 154 0.85 -0.72 -3.25
C TYR A 154 2.06 -0.21 -2.45
N SER A 155 3.18 -0.93 -2.45
CA SER A 155 4.42 -0.44 -1.84
C SER A 155 5.08 0.57 -2.79
N PRO A 156 5.58 1.71 -2.28
CA PRO A 156 6.42 2.60 -3.07
C PRO A 156 7.65 1.83 -3.58
N GLU A 157 8.10 2.21 -4.78
CA GLU A 157 9.24 1.59 -5.44
C GLU A 157 10.52 2.15 -4.83
N ASP A 158 11.18 1.37 -3.96
CA ASP A 158 12.54 1.66 -3.52
C ASP A 158 13.44 1.63 -4.77
N ARG A 159 13.88 2.81 -5.22
CA ARG A 159 14.83 2.95 -6.33
C ARG A 159 16.26 2.88 -5.82
#